data_AF-A0A815GW77-F1
#
_entry.id   AF-A0A815GW77-F1
#
_cell.length_a   1.000
_cell.length_b   1.000
_cell.length_c   1.000
_cell.angle_alpha   90.00
_cell.angle_beta   90.00
_cell.angle_gamma   90.00
#
_symmetry.space_group_name_H-M   'P 1'
#
loop_
_entity.id
_entity.type
_entity.pdbx_description
1 polymer ?
#
loop_
_entity_poly.entity_id
_entity_poly.type
_entity_poly.pdbx_seq_one_letter_code
_entity_poly.pdbx_strand_id
1 'polypeptide(L)'
;MRQLRVKSTLCQVQNGITSTCQHDYNFHNENKYSYKPGWKNSIIKNYSSSITQSFQYSTNEDLNKYIYVGEHGRYSGNGYVYEFRSRSVDPQTFTSIIQLICIIILYFIWIEIRSVLKLKWKYFQQFWSYIEIGIIYCSWISIGIYIRRYNKCKRIGKLFNKTNGYVYINFQLTSYINDILILLLSFSCFFGTIKLLKLCRFNQRLCLFIQTLQYAGKELLSLSIVFISFLSLFYLLFISELDSCSSLFKTAQILFEIILMQYDAH
;
A
#
# COMPACT_ATOMS: atom_id res chain seq x y z
N MET A 1 18.53 6.95 -6.11
CA MET A 1 18.82 5.52 -5.88
C MET A 1 19.13 5.31 -4.41
N ARG A 2 18.74 4.17 -3.83
CA ARG A 2 19.08 3.81 -2.45
C ARG A 2 19.55 2.37 -2.39
N GLN A 3 20.57 2.08 -1.59
CA GLN A 3 21.13 0.75 -1.44
C GLN A 3 21.31 0.41 0.03
N LEU A 4 20.92 -0.82 0.41
CA LEU A 4 21.22 -1.44 1.70
C LEU A 4 22.32 -2.48 1.51
N ARG A 5 23.12 -2.71 2.55
CA ARG A 5 24.20 -3.70 2.54
C ARG A 5 24.20 -4.49 3.85
N VAL A 6 24.61 -5.74 3.77
CA VAL A 6 24.78 -6.65 4.91
C VAL A 6 26.26 -6.72 5.29
N LYS A 7 26.56 -6.94 6.57
CA LYS A 7 27.93 -7.19 7.05
C LYS A 7 28.41 -8.54 6.52
N SER A 8 29.63 -8.58 5.98
CA SER A 8 30.28 -9.85 5.63
C SER A 8 30.76 -10.53 6.90
N THR A 9 30.36 -11.78 7.10
CA THR A 9 30.84 -12.63 8.19
C THR A 9 31.74 -13.72 7.63
N LEU A 10 32.74 -14.14 8.42
CA LEU A 10 33.51 -15.33 8.11
C LEU A 10 32.64 -16.53 8.48
N CYS A 11 32.30 -17.36 7.51
CA CYS A 11 31.57 -18.60 7.75
C CYS A 11 32.45 -19.78 7.45
N GLN A 12 32.31 -20.83 8.25
CA GLN A 12 32.93 -22.11 7.98
C GLN A 12 32.08 -22.84 6.95
N VAL A 13 32.61 -22.98 5.75
CA VAL A 13 32.05 -23.87 4.74
C VAL A 13 32.50 -25.29 5.08
N GLN A 14 31.68 -26.30 4.76
CA GLN A 14 32.07 -27.70 4.86
C GLN A 14 33.45 -27.87 4.19
N ASN A 15 34.42 -28.40 4.95
CA ASN A 15 35.87 -28.54 4.67
C ASN A 15 36.82 -27.52 5.33
N GLY A 16 36.36 -26.71 6.29
CA GLY A 16 37.26 -25.90 7.14
C GLY A 16 37.90 -24.70 6.42
N ILE A 17 37.50 -24.41 5.20
CA ILE A 17 37.89 -23.22 4.45
C ILE A 17 37.01 -22.07 4.95
N THR A 18 37.63 -21.07 5.56
CA THR A 18 36.94 -19.82 5.95
C THR A 18 36.73 -18.96 4.70
N SER A 19 35.48 -18.83 4.26
CA SER A 19 35.10 -17.90 3.20
C SER A 19 34.28 -16.74 3.76
N THR A 20 34.23 -15.63 3.03
CA THR A 20 33.34 -14.52 3.35
C THR A 20 31.94 -14.85 2.87
N CYS A 21 31.00 -15.04 3.79
CA CYS A 21 29.61 -15.27 3.47
C CYS A 21 28.78 -14.01 3.72
N GLN A 22 27.66 -13.95 3.01
CA GLN A 22 26.64 -12.91 3.16
C GLN A 22 25.34 -13.62 3.45
N HIS A 23 24.73 -13.28 4.58
CA HIS A 23 23.41 -13.77 4.96
C HIS A 23 22.32 -12.87 4.39
N ASP A 24 21.08 -13.37 4.37
CA ASP A 24 19.91 -12.58 4.02
C ASP A 24 19.75 -11.35 4.90
N TYR A 25 19.12 -10.31 4.34
CA TYR A 25 18.99 -9.04 5.04
C TYR A 25 18.15 -9.16 6.31
N ASN A 26 18.69 -8.63 7.42
CA ASN A 26 17.99 -8.43 8.66
C ASN A 26 18.41 -7.08 9.27
N PHE A 27 17.54 -6.44 10.05
CA PHE A 27 17.84 -5.17 10.71
C PHE A 27 19.11 -5.21 11.57
N HIS A 28 19.47 -6.39 12.10
CA HIS A 28 20.64 -6.61 12.95
C HIS A 28 21.96 -6.74 12.17
N ASN A 29 21.92 -7.34 10.97
CA ASN A 29 23.12 -7.60 10.17
C ASN A 29 23.41 -6.48 9.15
N GLU A 30 22.62 -5.40 9.18
CA GLU A 30 22.82 -4.23 8.34
C GLU A 30 24.18 -3.56 8.57
N ASN A 31 24.87 -3.25 7.47
CA ASN A 31 26.19 -2.64 7.46
C ASN A 31 26.09 -1.11 7.51
N LYS A 32 26.54 -0.55 8.64
CA LYS A 32 26.45 0.88 8.96
C LYS A 32 27.74 1.67 8.73
N TYR A 33 28.79 1.06 8.15
CA TYR A 33 30.09 1.73 7.96
C TYR A 33 30.05 2.71 6.79
N SER A 34 30.65 3.89 6.94
CA SER A 34 30.82 4.82 5.81
C SER A 34 32.03 4.44 4.96
N TYR A 35 31.86 4.39 3.65
CA TYR A 35 32.91 4.03 2.70
C TYR A 35 33.29 5.21 1.80
N LYS A 36 34.41 5.07 1.10
CA LYS A 36 34.74 5.94 -0.04
C LYS A 36 34.16 5.34 -1.33
N PRO A 37 34.05 6.15 -2.41
CA PRO A 37 33.55 5.67 -3.69
C PRO A 37 34.22 4.37 -4.14
N GLY A 38 33.38 3.39 -4.52
CA GLY A 38 33.81 2.04 -4.86
C GLY A 38 33.90 1.06 -3.67
N TRP A 39 33.33 1.41 -2.50
CA TRP A 39 33.28 0.55 -1.31
C TRP A 39 34.66 0.18 -0.75
N LYS A 40 35.62 1.11 -0.86
CA LYS A 40 37.00 0.96 -0.40
C LYS A 40 37.32 1.96 0.71
N ASN A 41 38.37 1.68 1.48
CA ASN A 41 38.83 2.54 2.57
C ASN A 41 39.84 3.62 2.10
N SER A 42 40.40 3.46 0.89
CA SER A 42 41.36 4.39 0.26
C SER A 42 40.73 5.21 -0.86
N ILE A 43 41.19 6.46 -1.03
CA ILE A 43 40.76 7.34 -2.14
C ILE A 43 41.60 6.96 -3.36
N ILE A 44 40.95 6.49 -4.42
CA ILE A 44 41.63 6.13 -5.68
C ILE A 44 41.56 7.28 -6.69
N LYS A 45 40.54 8.15 -6.61
CA LYS A 45 40.32 9.31 -7.50
C LYS A 45 39.55 10.42 -6.77
N ASN A 46 39.66 11.66 -7.26
CA ASN A 46 38.84 12.79 -6.80
C ASN A 46 37.43 12.68 -7.41
N TYR A 47 36.44 12.40 -6.57
CA TYR A 47 35.03 12.33 -6.96
C TYR A 47 34.30 13.61 -6.52
N SER A 48 33.17 13.93 -7.15
CA SER A 48 32.32 15.04 -6.71
C SER A 48 31.80 14.83 -5.28
N SER A 49 31.50 15.93 -4.58
CA SER A 49 30.94 15.88 -3.23
C SER A 49 29.68 15.02 -3.15
N SER A 50 28.77 15.13 -4.14
CA SER A 50 27.55 14.32 -4.22
C SER A 50 27.80 12.81 -4.30
N ILE A 51 28.85 12.40 -5.03
CA ILE A 51 29.23 10.99 -5.15
C ILE A 51 29.89 10.53 -3.85
N THR A 52 30.76 11.33 -3.25
CA THR A 52 31.38 10.94 -1.97
C THR A 52 30.35 10.79 -0.84
N GLN A 53 29.36 11.67 -0.79
CA GLN A 53 28.26 11.61 0.18
C GLN A 53 27.39 10.37 0.00
N SER A 54 27.22 9.86 -1.23
CA SER A 54 26.38 8.68 -1.46
C SER A 54 26.97 7.37 -0.93
N PHE A 55 28.24 7.32 -0.56
CA PHE A 55 28.87 6.16 0.10
C PHE A 55 28.96 6.31 1.63
N GLN A 56 28.46 7.41 2.18
CA GLN A 56 28.29 7.59 3.62
C GLN A 56 26.96 6.99 4.05
N TYR A 57 26.96 6.31 5.20
CA TYR A 57 25.74 5.71 5.73
C TYR A 57 24.85 6.79 6.35
N SER A 58 23.56 6.79 6.03
CA SER A 58 22.58 7.72 6.58
C SER A 58 21.45 6.98 7.28
N THR A 59 20.92 7.57 8.34
CA THR A 59 19.81 7.00 9.10
C THR A 59 18.46 7.40 8.50
N ASN A 60 17.41 6.67 8.86
CA ASN A 60 16.03 6.92 8.47
C ASN A 60 15.51 8.28 8.94
N GLU A 61 15.91 8.75 10.13
CA GLU A 61 15.54 10.05 10.69
C GLU A 61 16.13 11.19 9.84
N ASP A 62 17.41 11.11 9.50
CA ASP A 62 18.09 12.09 8.65
C ASP A 62 17.45 12.17 7.26
N LEU A 63 17.09 11.00 6.70
CA LEU A 63 16.52 10.90 5.36
C LEU A 63 14.99 11.13 5.34
N ASN A 64 14.33 11.20 6.50
CA ASN A 64 12.88 11.15 6.65
C ASN A 64 12.23 9.99 5.87
N LYS A 65 12.84 8.80 5.90
CA LYS A 65 12.39 7.61 5.16
C LYS A 65 11.76 6.57 6.08
N TYR A 66 10.80 5.83 5.52
CA TYR A 66 10.07 4.79 6.23
C TYR A 66 10.51 3.40 5.76
N ILE A 67 10.18 2.39 6.57
CA ILE A 67 10.38 0.98 6.24
C ILE A 67 9.62 0.66 4.96
N TYR A 68 10.28 -0.03 4.04
CA TYR A 68 9.71 -0.51 2.79
C TYR A 68 9.48 -2.01 2.88
N VAL A 69 8.27 -2.47 2.57
CA VAL A 69 7.95 -3.90 2.50
C VAL A 69 8.09 -4.32 1.04
N GLY A 70 9.06 -5.17 0.75
CA GLY A 70 9.21 -5.82 -0.54
C GLY A 70 8.78 -7.28 -0.47
N GLU A 71 8.95 -7.97 -1.58
CA GLU A 71 8.56 -9.39 -1.73
C GLU A 71 9.37 -10.31 -0.79
N HIS A 72 10.69 -10.15 -0.76
CA HIS A 72 11.58 -11.00 0.05
C HIS A 72 11.77 -10.54 1.50
N GLY A 73 11.20 -9.40 1.91
CA GLY A 73 11.39 -8.92 3.27
C GLY A 73 11.04 -7.47 3.53
N ARG A 74 11.27 -7.06 4.78
CA ARG A 74 11.06 -5.69 5.24
C ARG A 74 12.41 -4.98 5.33
N TYR A 75 12.54 -3.88 4.62
CA TYR A 75 13.78 -3.13 4.47
C TYR A 75 13.72 -1.84 5.27
N SER A 76 14.75 -1.54 6.06
CA SER A 76 14.82 -0.29 6.82
C SER A 76 14.79 0.94 5.91
N GLY A 77 14.54 2.12 6.47
CA GLY A 77 14.61 3.40 5.76
C GLY A 77 16.04 3.94 5.57
N ASN A 78 17.04 3.23 6.10
CA ASN A 78 18.44 3.67 6.16
C ASN A 78 19.19 3.43 4.84
N GLY A 79 20.49 3.66 4.87
CA GLY A 79 21.43 3.14 3.88
C GLY A 79 22.14 4.23 3.10
N TYR A 80 22.64 3.84 1.93
CA TYR A 80 23.44 4.66 1.05
C TYR A 80 22.55 5.24 -0.03
N VAL A 81 22.53 6.58 -0.16
CA VAL A 81 21.57 7.28 -1.00
C VAL A 81 22.31 8.12 -2.03
N TYR A 82 21.96 7.91 -3.30
CA TYR A 82 22.35 8.81 -4.38
C TYR A 82 21.14 9.60 -4.85
N GLU A 83 21.22 10.92 -4.80
CA GLU A 83 20.13 11.82 -5.16
C GLU A 83 20.19 12.16 -6.65
N PHE A 84 19.13 11.81 -7.37
CA PHE A 84 18.96 12.24 -8.76
C PHE A 84 18.30 13.62 -8.80
N ARG A 85 18.79 14.48 -9.67
CA ARG A 85 18.21 15.80 -9.93
C ARG A 85 17.12 15.66 -10.98
N SER A 86 15.92 16.14 -10.68
CA SER A 86 14.83 16.26 -11.65
C SER A 86 14.13 17.60 -11.47
N ARG A 87 13.51 18.09 -12.56
CA ARG A 87 12.73 19.32 -12.59
C ARG A 87 11.26 18.97 -12.40
N SER A 88 10.65 19.45 -11.32
CA SER A 88 9.22 19.26 -11.06
C SER A 88 8.38 20.29 -11.83
N VAL A 89 7.23 19.83 -12.35
CA VAL A 89 6.20 20.66 -12.99
C VAL A 89 5.11 20.95 -11.96
N ASP A 90 4.70 22.22 -11.87
CA ASP A 90 3.69 22.70 -10.92
C ASP A 90 2.25 22.35 -11.36
N PRO A 91 1.40 21.76 -10.50
CA PRO A 91 0.00 21.54 -10.81
C PRO A 91 -0.84 22.77 -10.41
N GLN A 92 -1.34 23.54 -11.40
CA GLN A 92 -2.16 24.73 -11.15
C GLN A 92 -3.65 24.64 -11.57
N THR A 93 -4.17 23.48 -11.98
CA THR A 93 -5.54 23.41 -12.56
C THR A 93 -6.63 22.77 -11.68
N PHE A 94 -6.38 22.46 -10.40
CA PHE A 94 -7.29 21.60 -9.62
C PHE A 94 -8.22 22.29 -8.60
N THR A 95 -8.09 23.59 -8.35
CA THR A 95 -8.81 24.25 -7.23
C THR A 95 -10.31 24.37 -7.43
N SER A 96 -10.79 24.61 -8.65
CA SER A 96 -12.21 24.84 -8.94
C SER A 96 -13.06 23.56 -8.85
N ILE A 97 -12.47 22.40 -9.16
CA ILE A 97 -13.17 21.10 -9.18
C ILE A 97 -13.47 20.63 -7.74
N ILE A 98 -12.59 20.94 -6.78
CA ILE A 98 -12.74 20.53 -5.38
C ILE A 98 -13.95 21.19 -4.71
N GLN A 99 -14.21 22.46 -5.01
CA GLN A 99 -15.32 23.20 -4.41
C GLN A 99 -16.68 22.58 -4.79
N LEU A 100 -16.80 22.14 -6.05
CA LEU A 100 -17.98 21.45 -6.56
C LEU A 100 -18.20 20.09 -5.85
N ILE A 101 -17.13 19.31 -5.67
CA ILE A 101 -17.18 18.01 -5.00
C ILE A 101 -17.58 18.14 -3.53
N CYS A 102 -17.08 19.16 -2.83
CA CYS A 102 -17.44 19.42 -1.43
C CYS A 102 -18.94 19.69 -1.26
N ILE A 103 -19.56 20.45 -2.16
CA ILE A 103 -21.01 20.74 -2.12
C ILE A 103 -21.83 19.46 -2.29
N ILE A 104 -21.42 18.59 -3.22
CA ILE A 104 -22.07 17.30 -3.47
C ILE A 104 -22.01 16.41 -2.22
N ILE A 105 -20.87 16.36 -1.53
CA ILE A 105 -20.71 15.56 -0.31
C ILE A 105 -21.54 16.09 0.85
N LEU A 106 -21.62 17.41 1.03
CA LEU A 106 -22.48 18.03 2.05
C LEU A 106 -23.96 17.72 1.80
N TYR A 107 -24.38 17.72 0.53
CA TYR A 107 -25.74 17.32 0.15
C TYR A 107 -26.03 15.85 0.53
N PHE A 108 -25.10 14.92 0.25
CA PHE A 108 -25.26 13.51 0.66
C PHE A 108 -25.33 13.34 2.17
N ILE A 109 -24.53 14.09 2.94
CA ILE A 109 -24.56 14.07 4.41
C ILE A 109 -25.91 14.53 4.94
N TRP A 110 -26.46 15.62 4.38
CA TRP A 110 -27.77 16.12 4.80
C TRP A 110 -28.88 15.08 4.58
N ILE A 111 -28.86 14.40 3.42
CA ILE A 111 -29.78 13.31 3.13
C ILE A 111 -29.63 12.17 4.16
N GLU A 112 -28.41 11.74 4.43
CA GLU A 112 -28.18 10.61 5.34
C GLU A 112 -28.56 10.94 6.79
N ILE A 113 -28.25 12.15 7.28
CA ILE A 113 -28.69 12.58 8.60
C ILE A 113 -30.22 12.53 8.72
N ARG A 114 -30.94 12.98 7.69
CA ARG A 114 -32.41 12.90 7.67
C ARG A 114 -32.89 11.44 7.70
N SER A 115 -32.21 10.54 7.00
CA SER A 115 -32.53 9.10 6.98
C SER A 115 -32.29 8.44 8.33
N VAL A 116 -31.17 8.74 8.98
CA VAL A 116 -30.80 8.24 10.32
C VAL A 116 -31.81 8.75 11.36
N LEU A 117 -32.19 10.03 11.32
CA LEU A 117 -33.14 10.59 12.29
C LEU A 117 -34.54 9.95 12.19
N LYS A 118 -34.98 9.58 10.99
CA LYS A 118 -36.27 8.91 10.78
C LYS A 118 -36.26 7.44 11.22
N LEU A 119 -35.20 6.70 10.89
CA LEU A 119 -35.13 5.24 11.08
C LEU A 119 -34.43 4.81 12.39
N LYS A 120 -33.73 5.74 13.06
CA LYS A 120 -33.00 5.56 14.33
C LYS A 120 -32.16 4.27 14.31
N TRP A 121 -32.43 3.33 15.22
CA TRP A 121 -31.70 2.07 15.36
C TRP A 121 -31.98 1.06 14.24
N LYS A 122 -33.17 1.10 13.63
CA LYS A 122 -33.49 0.22 12.49
C LYS A 122 -32.63 0.56 11.27
N TYR A 123 -32.11 1.78 11.19
CA TYR A 123 -31.19 2.20 10.13
C TYR A 123 -29.92 1.34 10.14
N PHE A 124 -29.29 1.13 11.31
CA PHE A 124 -28.04 0.39 11.42
C PHE A 124 -28.20 -1.13 11.23
N GLN A 125 -29.42 -1.66 11.28
CA GLN A 125 -29.67 -3.07 10.98
C GLN A 125 -29.78 -3.34 9.47
N GLN A 126 -29.95 -2.31 8.65
CA GLN A 126 -30.11 -2.46 7.20
C GLN A 126 -28.74 -2.49 6.50
N PHE A 127 -28.50 -3.54 5.72
CA PHE A 127 -27.30 -3.70 4.90
C PHE A 127 -26.98 -2.46 4.05
N TRP A 128 -27.99 -1.85 3.42
CA TRP A 128 -27.82 -0.69 2.54
C TRP A 128 -27.27 0.55 3.25
N SER A 129 -27.57 0.71 4.54
CA SER A 129 -27.10 1.84 5.34
C SER A 129 -25.57 1.82 5.49
N TYR A 130 -24.97 0.63 5.59
CA TYR A 130 -23.51 0.49 5.69
C TYR A 130 -22.79 0.95 4.42
N ILE A 131 -23.38 0.74 3.24
CA ILE A 131 -22.82 1.20 1.95
C ILE A 131 -22.81 2.73 1.90
N GLU A 132 -23.90 3.38 2.31
CA GLU A 132 -24.03 4.85 2.32
C GLU A 132 -23.05 5.49 3.32
N ILE A 133 -22.95 4.93 4.52
CA ILE A 133 -21.95 5.35 5.52
C ILE A 133 -20.53 5.16 4.99
N GLY A 134 -20.26 4.04 4.31
CA GLY A 134 -18.97 3.74 3.70
C GLY A 134 -18.53 4.80 2.68
N ILE A 135 -19.44 5.22 1.79
CA ILE A 135 -19.17 6.29 0.81
C ILE A 135 -18.82 7.60 1.52
N ILE A 136 -19.59 8.00 2.55
CA ILE A 136 -19.35 9.24 3.29
C ILE A 136 -18.00 9.19 4.01
N TYR A 137 -17.70 8.07 4.67
CA TYR A 137 -16.45 7.88 5.41
C TYR A 137 -15.22 7.94 4.50
N CYS A 138 -15.20 7.16 3.41
CA CYS A 138 -14.12 7.18 2.43
C CYS A 138 -13.93 8.57 1.80
N SER A 139 -15.03 9.28 1.53
CA SER A 139 -15.00 10.63 0.95
C SER A 139 -14.39 11.66 1.92
N TRP A 140 -14.78 11.63 3.20
CA TRP A 140 -14.22 12.53 4.22
C TRP A 140 -12.73 12.32 4.45
N ILE A 141 -12.28 11.06 4.56
CA ILE A 141 -10.86 10.74 4.71
C ILE A 141 -10.09 11.23 3.48
N SER A 142 -10.63 11.01 2.27
CA SER A 142 -10.00 11.44 1.02
C SER A 142 -9.81 12.95 0.97
N ILE A 143 -10.83 13.73 1.37
CA ILE A 143 -10.74 15.20 1.46
C ILE A 143 -9.66 15.62 2.47
N GLY A 144 -9.65 15.03 3.66
CA GLY A 144 -8.67 15.36 4.69
C GLY A 144 -7.22 15.11 4.23
N ILE A 145 -6.98 13.97 3.59
CA ILE A 145 -5.69 13.62 3.00
C ILE A 145 -5.32 14.58 1.86
N TYR A 146 -6.29 14.92 0.99
CA TYR A 146 -6.09 15.83 -0.12
C TYR A 146 -5.70 17.23 0.33
N ILE A 147 -6.40 17.80 1.33
CA ILE A 147 -6.08 19.13 1.88
C ILE A 147 -4.66 19.14 2.46
N ARG A 148 -4.29 18.10 3.22
CA ARG A 148 -2.94 17.99 3.77
C ARG A 148 -1.88 17.91 2.67
N ARG A 149 -2.14 17.15 1.60
CA ARG A 149 -1.28 17.05 0.42
C ARG A 149 -1.15 18.40 -0.28
N TYR A 150 -2.25 19.12 -0.48
CA TYR A 150 -2.26 20.44 -1.12
C TYR A 150 -1.40 21.44 -0.35
N ASN A 151 -1.57 21.52 0.98
CA ASN A 151 -0.77 22.41 1.82
C ASN A 151 0.72 22.07 1.78
N LYS A 152 1.07 20.78 1.77
CA LYS A 152 2.46 20.33 1.63
C LYS A 152 3.03 20.65 0.25
N CYS A 153 2.30 20.40 -0.84
CA CYS A 153 2.73 20.75 -2.20
C CYS A 153 2.97 22.26 -2.35
N LYS A 154 2.07 23.10 -1.81
CA LYS A 154 2.24 24.56 -1.84
C LYS A 154 3.49 25.03 -1.08
N ARG A 155 3.78 24.41 0.08
CA ARG A 155 5.00 24.69 0.85
C ARG A 155 6.25 24.26 0.08
N ILE A 156 6.21 23.08 -0.54
CA ILE A 156 7.31 22.53 -1.33
C ILE A 156 7.59 23.39 -2.56
N GLY A 157 6.56 23.80 -3.31
CA GLY A 157 6.73 24.68 -4.47
C GLY A 157 7.35 26.03 -4.10
N LYS A 158 6.95 26.63 -2.97
CA LYS A 158 7.59 27.85 -2.45
C LYS A 158 9.06 27.64 -2.08
N LEU A 159 9.40 26.49 -1.48
CA LEU A 159 10.77 26.15 -1.12
C LEU A 159 11.64 25.92 -2.37
N PHE A 160 11.08 25.25 -3.38
CA PHE A 160 11.74 24.97 -4.65
C PHE A 160 12.05 26.26 -5.41
N ASN A 161 11.08 27.19 -5.48
CA ASN A 161 11.28 28.49 -6.13
C ASN A 161 12.36 29.34 -5.41
N LYS A 162 12.40 29.33 -4.06
CA LYS A 162 13.44 30.04 -3.29
C LYS A 162 14.85 29.49 -3.48
N THR A 163 14.99 28.22 -3.85
CA THR A 163 16.28 27.53 -3.90
C THR A 163 16.70 27.18 -5.32
N ASN A 164 16.06 27.79 -6.33
CA ASN A 164 16.32 27.56 -7.75
C ASN A 164 16.37 26.05 -8.12
N GLY A 165 15.61 25.23 -7.40
CA GLY A 165 15.54 23.79 -7.61
C GLY A 165 16.69 22.94 -7.07
N TYR A 166 17.57 23.48 -6.21
CA TYR A 166 18.68 22.73 -5.61
C TYR A 166 18.29 21.91 -4.36
N VAL A 167 17.06 22.04 -3.86
CA VAL A 167 16.61 21.32 -2.66
C VAL A 167 16.07 19.94 -3.02
N TYR A 168 16.64 18.91 -2.39
CA TYR A 168 16.10 17.56 -2.41
C TYR A 168 14.80 17.48 -1.61
N ILE A 169 13.77 16.87 -2.20
CA ILE A 169 12.47 16.64 -1.57
C ILE A 169 12.23 15.14 -1.55
N ASN A 170 12.00 14.59 -0.36
CA ASN A 170 11.64 13.18 -0.22
C ASN A 170 10.18 12.95 -0.65
N PHE A 171 9.99 12.29 -1.79
CA PHE A 171 8.65 11.97 -2.34
C PHE A 171 8.09 10.62 -1.86
N GLN A 172 8.83 9.82 -1.10
CA GLN A 172 8.38 8.48 -0.70
C GLN A 172 7.06 8.54 0.10
N LEU A 173 7.00 9.38 1.13
CA LEU A 173 5.78 9.55 1.93
C LEU A 173 4.63 10.12 1.07
N THR A 174 4.94 11.09 0.20
CA THR A 174 3.96 11.68 -0.71
C THR A 174 3.36 10.66 -1.66
N SER A 175 4.17 9.71 -2.15
CA SER A 175 3.71 8.59 -2.99
C SER A 175 2.77 7.68 -2.21
N TYR A 176 3.16 7.22 -1.01
CA TYR A 176 2.28 6.36 -0.20
C TYR A 176 0.93 7.02 0.12
N ILE A 177 0.95 8.31 0.44
CA ILE A 177 -0.28 9.07 0.68
C ILE A 177 -1.14 9.14 -0.60
N ASN A 178 -0.51 9.26 -1.77
CA ASN A 178 -1.20 9.23 -3.06
C ASN A 178 -1.83 7.86 -3.32
N ASP A 179 -1.11 6.76 -3.03
CA ASP A 179 -1.62 5.40 -3.22
C ASP A 179 -2.81 5.12 -2.30
N ILE A 180 -2.73 5.55 -1.04
CA ILE A 180 -3.86 5.48 -0.08
C ILE A 180 -5.06 6.30 -0.60
N LEU A 181 -4.82 7.50 -1.14
CA LEU A 181 -5.89 8.33 -1.69
C LEU A 181 -6.58 7.64 -2.88
N ILE A 182 -5.80 7.03 -3.78
CA ILE A 182 -6.33 6.27 -4.92
C ILE A 182 -7.16 5.09 -4.40
N LEU A 183 -6.65 4.34 -3.43
CA LEU A 183 -7.36 3.22 -2.82
C LEU A 183 -8.70 3.67 -2.20
N LEU A 184 -8.72 4.78 -1.46
CA LEU A 184 -9.96 5.33 -0.90
C LEU A 184 -10.96 5.73 -1.99
N LEU A 185 -10.48 6.33 -3.08
CA LEU A 185 -11.32 6.68 -4.23
C LEU A 185 -11.88 5.42 -4.91
N SER A 186 -11.06 4.38 -5.07
CA SER A 186 -11.49 3.08 -5.59
C SER A 186 -12.60 2.46 -4.73
N PHE A 187 -12.48 2.52 -3.40
CA PHE A 187 -13.54 2.07 -2.49
C PHE A 187 -14.82 2.89 -2.62
N SER A 188 -14.72 4.22 -2.75
CA SER A 188 -15.89 5.08 -3.01
C SER A 188 -16.58 4.72 -4.33
N CYS A 189 -15.83 4.46 -5.39
CA CYS A 189 -16.38 3.99 -6.67
C CYS A 189 -17.03 2.62 -6.53
N PHE A 190 -16.39 1.67 -5.84
CA PHE A 190 -16.93 0.34 -5.58
C PHE A 190 -18.28 0.41 -4.84
N PHE A 191 -18.37 1.15 -3.74
CA PHE A 191 -19.64 1.34 -3.05
C PHE A 191 -20.67 2.07 -3.91
N GLY A 192 -20.25 3.04 -4.73
CA GLY A 192 -21.08 3.67 -5.74
C GLY A 192 -21.68 2.68 -6.73
N THR A 193 -20.90 1.70 -7.20
CA THR A 193 -21.40 0.64 -8.09
C THR A 193 -22.40 -0.29 -7.40
N ILE A 194 -22.20 -0.62 -6.13
CA ILE A 194 -23.19 -1.41 -5.37
C ILE A 194 -24.47 -0.60 -5.15
N LYS A 195 -24.36 0.71 -4.92
CA LYS A 195 -25.52 1.61 -4.84
C LYS A 195 -26.30 1.66 -6.17
N LEU A 196 -25.61 1.57 -7.32
CA LEU A 196 -26.26 1.44 -8.62
C LEU A 196 -27.12 0.17 -8.69
N LEU A 197 -26.65 -0.96 -8.13
CA LEU A 197 -27.45 -2.19 -8.05
C LEU A 197 -28.75 -2.01 -7.26
N LYS A 198 -28.76 -1.13 -6.24
CA LYS A 198 -29.99 -0.77 -5.51
C LYS A 198 -31.02 -0.11 -6.43
N LEU A 199 -30.56 0.74 -7.36
CA LEU A 199 -31.42 1.38 -8.36
C LEU A 199 -31.97 0.36 -9.36
N CYS A 200 -31.20 -0.68 -9.70
CA CYS A 200 -31.67 -1.76 -10.57
C CYS A 200 -32.79 -2.62 -9.96
N ARG A 201 -33.04 -2.54 -8.63
CA ARG A 201 -34.12 -3.27 -7.95
C ARG A 201 -35.53 -2.84 -8.37
N PHE A 202 -35.68 -1.75 -9.13
CA PHE A 202 -36.98 -1.39 -9.74
C PHE A 202 -37.46 -2.46 -10.74
N ASN A 203 -36.55 -3.28 -11.29
CA ASN A 203 -36.94 -4.41 -12.13
C ASN A 203 -37.36 -5.61 -11.27
N GLN A 204 -38.61 -6.05 -11.43
CA GLN A 204 -39.17 -7.18 -10.70
C GLN A 204 -38.35 -8.48 -10.89
N ARG A 205 -37.78 -8.71 -12.07
CA ARG A 205 -36.92 -9.88 -12.34
C ARG A 205 -35.64 -9.86 -11.52
N LEU A 206 -35.01 -8.69 -11.36
CA LEU A 206 -33.81 -8.54 -10.55
C LEU A 206 -34.11 -8.64 -9.05
N CYS A 207 -35.29 -8.18 -8.60
CA CYS A 207 -35.70 -8.33 -7.21
C CYS A 207 -35.87 -9.80 -6.82
N LEU A 208 -36.49 -10.62 -7.68
CA LEU A 208 -36.62 -12.07 -7.46
C LEU A 208 -35.25 -12.74 -7.37
N PHE A 209 -34.30 -12.39 -8.25
CA PHE A 209 -32.92 -12.91 -8.19
C PHE A 209 -32.19 -12.54 -6.89
N ILE A 210 -32.35 -11.30 -6.40
CA ILE A 210 -31.72 -10.88 -5.13
C ILE A 210 -32.31 -11.67 -3.95
N GLN A 211 -33.62 -11.93 -3.94
CA GLN A 211 -34.27 -12.70 -2.87
C GLN A 211 -33.80 -14.16 -2.85
N THR A 212 -33.68 -14.80 -4.01
CA THR A 212 -33.16 -16.18 -4.08
C THR A 212 -31.68 -16.24 -3.68
N LEU A 213 -30.88 -15.24 -4.07
CA LEU A 213 -29.48 -15.12 -3.65
C LEU A 213 -29.36 -14.92 -2.13
N GLN A 214 -30.22 -14.11 -1.51
CA GLN A 214 -30.23 -13.92 -0.05
C GLN A 214 -30.59 -15.20 0.69
N TYR A 215 -31.54 -15.98 0.17
CA TYR A 215 -31.91 -17.27 0.74
C TYR A 215 -30.75 -18.29 0.61
N ALA A 216 -30.16 -18.41 -0.58
CA ALA A 216 -29.01 -19.28 -0.83
C ALA A 216 -27.74 -18.83 -0.08
N GLY A 217 -27.60 -17.55 0.23
CA GLY A 217 -26.46 -16.96 0.93
C GLY A 217 -26.22 -17.58 2.32
N LYS A 218 -27.29 -17.99 3.02
CA LYS A 218 -27.16 -18.66 4.31
C LYS A 218 -26.48 -20.03 4.18
N GLU A 219 -26.81 -20.79 3.14
CA GLU A 219 -26.20 -22.10 2.86
C GLU A 219 -24.76 -21.93 2.35
N LEU A 220 -24.49 -20.91 1.54
CA LEU A 220 -23.13 -20.56 1.08
C LEU A 220 -22.18 -20.23 2.24
N LEU A 221 -22.67 -19.59 3.30
CA LEU A 221 -21.87 -19.36 4.51
C LEU A 221 -21.47 -20.68 5.19
N SER A 222 -22.37 -21.66 5.23
CA SER A 222 -22.05 -22.98 5.78
C SER A 222 -20.99 -23.70 4.94
N LEU A 223 -21.08 -23.62 3.60
CA LEU A 223 -20.08 -24.18 2.70
C LEU A 223 -18.70 -23.49 2.85
N SER A 224 -18.70 -22.20 3.14
CA SER A 224 -17.46 -21.44 3.36
C SER A 224 -16.66 -21.98 4.54
N ILE A 225 -17.33 -22.50 5.58
CA ILE A 225 -16.67 -23.12 6.75
C ILE A 225 -15.92 -24.40 6.34
N VAL A 226 -16.54 -25.23 5.51
CA VAL A 226 -15.92 -26.45 4.98
C VAL A 226 -14.71 -26.11 4.11
N PHE A 227 -14.83 -25.08 3.28
CA PHE A 227 -13.72 -24.60 2.45
C PHE A 227 -12.53 -24.11 3.28
N ILE A 228 -12.77 -23.39 4.39
CA ILE A 228 -11.72 -22.94 5.30
C ILE A 228 -11.04 -24.14 5.98
N SER A 229 -11.79 -25.18 6.35
CA SER A 229 -11.23 -26.42 6.89
C SER A 229 -10.29 -27.09 5.86
N PHE A 230 -10.74 -27.24 4.62
CA PHE A 230 -9.92 -27.78 3.53
C PHE A 230 -8.65 -26.96 3.28
N LEU A 231 -8.78 -25.63 3.25
CA LEU A 231 -7.65 -24.71 3.11
C LEU A 231 -6.64 -24.86 4.25
N SER A 232 -7.11 -25.03 5.48
CA SER A 232 -6.24 -25.23 6.65
C SER A 232 -5.48 -26.56 6.59
N LEU A 233 -6.14 -27.63 6.15
CA LEU A 233 -5.52 -28.94 5.96
C LEU A 233 -4.47 -28.88 4.84
N PHE A 234 -4.79 -28.26 3.71
CA PHE A 234 -3.87 -28.11 2.59
C PHE A 234 -2.63 -27.30 2.98
N TYR A 235 -2.81 -26.19 3.71
CA TYR A 235 -1.71 -25.39 4.24
C TYR A 235 -0.78 -26.23 5.15
N LEU A 236 -1.33 -27.01 6.08
CA LEU A 236 -0.52 -27.82 7.00
C LEU A 236 0.25 -28.94 6.30
N LEU A 237 -0.31 -29.52 5.22
CA LEU A 237 0.36 -30.58 4.47
C LEU A 237 1.53 -30.06 3.62
N PHE A 238 1.39 -28.88 3.03
CA PHE A 238 2.32 -28.39 1.99
C PHE A 238 3.23 -27.25 2.42
N ILE A 239 3.11 -26.74 3.65
CA ILE A 239 3.98 -25.66 4.15
C ILE A 239 5.47 -25.99 4.10
N SER A 240 5.85 -27.26 4.29
CA SER A 240 7.26 -27.67 4.27
C SER A 240 7.81 -27.95 2.87
N GLU A 241 6.94 -28.16 1.88
CA GLU A 241 7.32 -28.59 0.52
C GLU A 241 7.20 -27.45 -0.50
N LEU A 242 6.23 -26.54 -0.34
CA LEU A 242 5.95 -25.47 -1.29
C LEU A 242 6.06 -24.09 -0.62
N ASP A 243 7.01 -23.27 -1.07
CA ASP A 243 7.14 -21.87 -0.60
C ASP A 243 5.90 -21.03 -0.90
N SER A 244 5.20 -21.38 -1.97
CA SER A 244 3.91 -20.81 -2.35
C SER A 244 2.84 -21.01 -1.24
N CYS A 245 2.97 -22.05 -0.40
CA CYS A 245 2.09 -22.31 0.76
C CYS A 245 2.57 -21.65 2.06
N SER A 246 3.53 -20.71 2.04
CA SER A 246 4.08 -20.05 3.23
C SER A 246 3.07 -19.29 4.10
N SER A 247 1.91 -18.90 3.56
CA SER A 247 0.84 -18.26 4.32
C SER A 247 -0.52 -18.76 3.88
N LEU A 248 -1.50 -18.73 4.79
CA LEU A 248 -2.88 -19.13 4.51
C LEU A 248 -3.49 -18.36 3.32
N PHE A 249 -3.16 -17.07 3.17
CA PHE A 249 -3.65 -16.26 2.05
C PHE A 249 -3.06 -16.67 0.71
N LYS A 250 -1.75 -16.91 0.63
CA LYS A 250 -1.12 -17.42 -0.60
C LYS A 250 -1.64 -18.82 -0.94
N THR A 251 -1.85 -19.65 0.08
CA THR A 251 -2.46 -20.98 -0.08
C THR A 251 -3.87 -20.88 -0.64
N ALA A 252 -4.69 -19.95 -0.14
CA ALA A 252 -6.01 -19.67 -0.69
C ALA A 252 -5.93 -19.31 -2.17
N GLN A 253 -4.99 -18.43 -2.54
CA GLN A 253 -4.80 -17.99 -3.92
C GLN A 253 -4.46 -19.16 -4.84
N ILE A 254 -3.51 -20.01 -4.45
CA ILE A 254 -3.13 -21.20 -5.24
C ILE A 254 -4.31 -22.15 -5.40
N LEU A 255 -5.08 -22.36 -4.34
CA LEU A 255 -6.24 -23.25 -4.37
C LEU A 255 -7.31 -22.72 -5.35
N PHE A 256 -7.49 -21.40 -5.43
CA PHE A 256 -8.29 -20.78 -6.48
C PHE A 256 -7.67 -20.89 -7.86
N GLU A 257 -6.35 -20.74 -8.02
CA GLU A 257 -5.64 -20.91 -9.29
C GLU A 257 -5.75 -22.35 -9.81
N ILE A 258 -5.68 -23.35 -8.93
CA ILE A 258 -5.91 -24.77 -9.24
C ILE A 258 -7.36 -24.98 -9.70
N ILE A 259 -8.35 -24.42 -9.00
CA ILE A 259 -9.76 -24.48 -9.40
C ILE A 259 -9.98 -23.83 -10.78
N LEU A 260 -9.27 -22.74 -11.07
CA LEU A 260 -9.29 -22.05 -12.36
C LEU A 260 -8.47 -22.75 -13.44
N MET A 261 -7.82 -23.89 -13.13
CA MET A 261 -6.89 -24.63 -14.00
C MET A 261 -5.74 -23.76 -14.57
N GLN A 262 -5.32 -22.74 -13.83
CA GLN A 262 -4.20 -21.87 -14.21
C GLN A 262 -2.89 -22.24 -13.49
N TYR A 263 -2.91 -23.29 -12.68
CA TYR A 263 -1.74 -23.73 -11.93
C TYR A 263 -0.85 -24.64 -12.78
N ASP A 264 0.34 -24.13 -13.15
CA ASP A 264 1.39 -24.92 -13.77
C ASP A 264 2.24 -25.59 -12.67
N ALA A 265 2.13 -26.92 -12.56
CA ALA A 265 2.93 -27.73 -11.65
C ALA A 265 4.35 -27.91 -12.22
N HIS A 266 5.23 -26.94 -11.98
CA HIS A 266 6.65 -27.01 -12.30
C HIS A 266 7.52 -26.90 -11.05
#